data_AF-A0A9E3EXJ6-F1
#
_entry.id   AF-A0A9E3EXJ6-F1
#
_cell.length_a   1.000
_cell.length_b   1.000
_cell.length_c   1.000
_cell.angle_alpha   90.00
_cell.angle_beta   90.00
_cell.angle_gamma   90.00
#
_symmetry.space_group_name_H-M   'P 1'
#
loop_
_entity.id
_entity.type
_entity.pdbx_description
1 polymer ?
#
loop_
_entity_poly.entity_id
_entity_poly.type
_entity_poly.pdbx_seq_one_letter_code
_entity_poly.pdbx_strand_id
1 'polypeptide(L)' 'KGVVLRLPATALSIKPGGVARRVEVAGGLVTHGADIEPLEVRGRIEALRVEGGFATAAEGLGTI' A
#
# COMPACT_ATOMS: atom_id res chain seq x y z
N LYS A 1 25.60 8.51 17.63
CA LYS A 1 24.74 9.49 16.93
C LYS A 1 23.82 8.70 16.00
N GLY A 2 22.51 8.71 16.22
CA GLY A 2 21.56 7.92 15.42
C GLY A 2 21.29 8.58 14.07
N VAL A 3 21.14 7.77 13.02
CA VAL A 3 20.69 8.20 11.69
C VAL A 3 19.22 7.83 11.56
N VAL A 4 18.38 8.78 11.16
CA VAL A 4 16.98 8.50 10.83
C VAL A 4 16.92 8.00 9.39
N LEU A 5 16.36 6.81 9.19
CA LEU A 5 16.17 6.19 7.89
C LEU A 5 14.66 6.11 7.59
N ARG A 6 14.26 6.51 6.38
CA ARG A 6 12.91 6.23 5.88
C ARG A 6 12.87 4.80 5.38
N LEU A 7 11.89 4.04 5.86
CA LEU A 7 11.64 2.66 5.43
C LEU A 7 10.55 2.65 4.35
N PRO A 8 10.60 1.69 3.41
CA PRO A 8 9.53 1.50 2.44
C PRO A 8 8.22 1.11 3.14
N ALA A 9 7.10 1.50 2.55
CA ALA A 9 5.77 1.21 3.06
C ALA A 9 4.84 0.77 1.93
N THR A 10 3.83 -0.04 2.28
CA THR A 10 2.79 -0.52 1.36
C THR A 10 1.52 -0.73 2.17
N ALA A 11 0.37 -0.27 1.66
CA ALA A 11 -0.90 -0.39 2.42
C ALA A 11 -1.40 -1.83 2.50
N LEU A 12 -1.39 -2.57 1.39
CA LEU A 12 -1.73 -3.99 1.34
C LEU A 12 -0.66 -4.76 0.59
N SER A 13 -0.09 -5.81 1.19
CA SER A 13 0.86 -6.69 0.49
C SER A 13 0.50 -8.15 0.62
N ILE A 14 0.47 -8.87 -0.50
CA ILE A 14 0.51 -10.33 -0.54
C ILE A 14 1.95 -10.73 -0.83
N LYS A 15 2.64 -11.23 0.20
CA LYS A 15 4.06 -11.61 0.10
C LYS A 15 4.26 -12.93 -0.66
N PRO A 16 5.49 -13.23 -1.13
CA PRO A 16 5.82 -14.52 -1.74
C PRO A 16 5.39 -15.71 -0.87
N GLY A 17 4.77 -16.72 -1.49
CA GLY A 17 4.21 -17.89 -0.79
C GLY A 17 2.87 -17.63 -0.08
N GLY A 18 2.46 -16.38 0.08
CA GLY A 18 1.15 -16.01 0.61
C GLY A 18 0.03 -16.29 -0.38
N VAL A 19 -1.07 -16.84 0.13
CA VAL A 19 -2.27 -17.13 -0.65
C VAL A 19 -3.49 -16.53 0.04
N ALA A 20 -4.19 -15.65 -0.67
CA ALA A 20 -5.47 -15.10 -0.25
C ALA A 20 -6.57 -15.56 -1.22
N ARG A 21 -7.63 -16.19 -0.69
CA ARG A 21 -8.76 -16.58 -1.54
C ARG A 21 -9.63 -15.37 -1.89
N ARG A 22 -9.88 -14.50 -0.92
CA ARG A 22 -10.71 -13.31 -1.11
C ARG A 22 -10.29 -12.19 -0.18
N VAL A 23 -10.15 -10.99 -0.72
CA VAL A 23 -9.97 -9.75 0.03
C VAL A 23 -11.00 -8.74 -0.46
N GLU A 24 -11.75 -8.18 0.48
CA GLU A 24 -12.74 -7.13 0.22
C GLU A 24 -12.43 -5.91 1.10
N VAL A 25 -12.26 -4.75 0.47
CA VAL A 25 -12.05 -3.47 1.13
C VAL A 25 -13.17 -2.53 0.72
N ALA A 26 -14.08 -2.23 1.64
CA ALA A 26 -15.23 -1.38 1.36
C ALA A 26 -14.83 0.10 1.14
N GLY A 27 -13.96 0.66 1.97
CA GLY A 27 -13.66 2.10 1.96
C GLY A 27 -12.67 2.56 0.88
N GLY A 28 -11.83 1.67 0.34
CA GLY A 28 -10.67 2.03 -0.50
C GLY A 28 -9.34 1.89 0.24
N LEU A 29 -8.24 2.05 -0.51
CA LEU A 29 -6.87 2.07 0.01
C LEU A 29 -6.23 3.41 -0.29
N VAL A 30 -5.84 4.14 0.77
CA VAL A 30 -5.20 5.46 0.66
C VAL A 30 -3.78 5.38 1.21
N THR A 31 -2.81 5.85 0.42
CA THR A 31 -1.41 5.99 0.85
C THR A 31 -0.99 7.45 0.88
N HIS A 32 -0.08 7.80 1.79
CA HIS A 32 0.43 9.16 1.96
C HIS A 32 1.95 9.20 1.74
N GLY A 33 2.38 9.92 0.71
CA GLY A 33 3.78 10.02 0.33
C GLY A 33 4.03 9.54 -1.10
N ALA A 34 5.03 10.15 -1.74
CA ALA A 34 5.27 10.02 -3.18
C ALA A 34 5.58 8.58 -3.64
N ASP A 35 6.16 7.75 -2.76
CA ASP A 35 6.70 6.43 -3.11
C ASP A 35 6.02 5.29 -2.33
N ILE A 36 4.78 5.47 -1.88
CA ILE A 36 4.02 4.42 -1.18
C ILE A 36 3.00 3.79 -2.12
N GLU A 37 3.29 2.57 -2.58
CA GLU A 37 2.33 1.78 -3.34
C GLU A 37 1.17 1.30 -2.43
N PRO A 38 -0.08 1.45 -2.87
CA PRO A 38 -1.23 1.01 -2.08
C PRO A 38 -1.44 -0.51 -2.14
N LEU A 39 -0.88 -1.20 -3.13
CA LEU A 39 -1.02 -2.65 -3.30
C LEU A 39 0.25 -3.29 -3.89
N GLU A 40 0.79 -4.28 -3.18
CA GLU A 40 1.88 -5.15 -3.66
C GLU A 40 1.39 -6.60 -3.72
N VAL A 41 1.42 -7.24 -4.90
CA VAL A 41 1.08 -8.67 -5.05
C VAL A 41 2.28 -9.44 -5.56
N ARG A 42 2.97 -10.11 -4.64
CA ARG A 42 4.09 -11.04 -4.89
C ARG A 42 3.76 -12.49 -4.54
N GLY A 43 2.54 -12.76 -4.07
CA GLY A 43 1.97 -14.10 -3.88
C GLY A 43 0.75 -14.32 -4.78
N ARG A 44 -0.26 -15.06 -4.31
CA ARG A 44 -1.48 -15.35 -5.06
C ARG A 44 -2.72 -14.78 -4.38
N ILE A 45 -3.56 -14.10 -5.15
CA ILE A 45 -4.89 -13.65 -4.72
C ILE A 45 -5.92 -14.10 -5.75
N GLU A 46 -6.99 -14.78 -5.31
CA GLU A 46 -8.01 -15.29 -6.24
C GLU A 46 -9.09 -14.24 -6.53
N ALA A 47 -9.49 -13.46 -5.53
CA ALA A 47 -10.43 -12.35 -5.69
C ALA A 47 -10.02 -11.15 -4.85
N LEU A 48 -9.94 -9.98 -5.48
CA LEU A 48 -9.72 -8.69 -4.84
C LEU A 48 -10.81 -7.71 -5.27
N ARG A 49 -11.53 -7.14 -4.30
CA ARG A 49 -12.48 -6.05 -4.51
C ARG A 49 -12.15 -4.89 -3.59
N VAL A 50 -11.98 -3.72 -4.16
CA VAL A 50 -11.74 -2.46 -3.44
C VAL A 50 -12.75 -1.45 -3.95
N GLU A 51 -13.81 -1.17 -3.18
CA GLU A 51 -14.94 -0.38 -3.68
C GLU A 51 -14.62 1.11 -3.78
N GLY A 52 -13.87 1.66 -2.82
CA GLY A 52 -13.36 3.04 -2.85
C GLY A 52 -12.12 3.25 -3.72
N GLY A 53 -11.67 2.23 -4.44
CA GLY A 53 -10.47 2.30 -5.29
C GLY A 53 -9.17 2.52 -4.52
N PHE A 54 -8.15 3.00 -5.24
CA PHE A 54 -6.83 3.30 -4.71
C PHE A 54 -6.54 4.79 -4.88
N ALA A 55 -6.05 5.45 -3.83
CA ALA A 55 -5.66 6.85 -3.86
C ALA A 55 -4.27 7.05 -3.29
N THR A 56 -3.43 7.81 -3.99
CA THR A 56 -2.12 8.25 -3.50
C THR A 56 -2.23 9.74 -3.16
N ALA A 57 -2.20 10.05 -1.86
CA ALA A 57 -2.08 11.42 -1.39
C ALA A 57 -0.60 11.83 -1.48
N ALA A 58 -0.28 12.63 -2.49
CA ALA A 58 1.00 13.31 -2.54
C ALA A 58 1.06 14.29 -1.35
N GLU A 59 1.96 14.05 -0.39
CA GLU A 59 2.26 15.08 0.59
C GLU A 59 2.99 16.21 -0.14
N GLY A 60 2.39 17.41 -0.13
CA GLY A 60 3.04 18.60 -0.64
C GLY A 60 4.38 18.78 0.06
N LEU A 61 5.44 18.97 -0.72
CA LEU A 61 6.78 19.29 -0.24
C LEU A 61 6.69 20.49 0.72
N GLY A 62 6.77 20.22 2.02
CA GLY A 62 7.14 21.23 2.99
C GLY A 62 8.57 21.65 2.68
N THR A 63 8.71 22.82 2.05
CA THR A 63 9.99 23.48 1.82
C THR A 63 10.76 23.54 3.13
N ILE A 64 11.93 22.90 3.17
CA ILE A 64 12.97 23.07 4.18
C ILE A 64 14.13 23.86 3.60
#